data_AF-A0A539ED77-F1
#
_entry.id   AF-A0A539ED77-F1
#
_cell.length_a   1.000
_cell.length_b   1.000
_cell.length_c   1.000
_cell.angle_alpha   90.00
_cell.angle_beta   90.00
_cell.angle_gamma   90.00
#
_symmetry.space_group_name_H-M   'P 1'
#
loop_
_entity.id
_entity.type
_entity.pdbx_description
1 polymer ?
#
loop_
_entity_poly.entity_id
_entity_poly.type
_entity_poly.pdbx_seq_one_letter_code
_entity_poly.pdbx_strand_id
1 'polypeptide(L)'
;ADAAEKLSLLVLAEPDGGPGLQRREEVMTAEGFAVTRQGLGAVRRYLELQRYQTVFLRPALAYLRKGWALLWEPDQHMDAAIVRLGPRFPPDYDAFLKAILVAPATPENYERLENLARAADKARSPSVKQAGRLYQGLSDAYARFGDLEGSNFWLKRIRGLWPLYEEDVNVDPIEDRHDGVVSGTVLFNGRPASQIQIGLFMQVSTASAPSAREGLVASTWPDESGRFAFRELTAGRYYLALRSDPILLGDPRIEVLFSPGTFRLSAARMDWELMPLRVERVASFPAESVSPLPAAGAVAIPLTR
;
A
#
# COMPACT_ATOMS: atom_id res chain seq x y z
N ALA A 1 9.60 0.67 -27.98
CA ALA A 1 8.95 0.79 -26.66
C ALA A 1 9.48 -0.36 -25.84
N ASP A 2 10.29 -0.08 -24.83
CA ASP A 2 10.76 -1.13 -23.93
C ASP A 2 9.55 -1.77 -23.27
N ALA A 3 9.53 -3.11 -23.23
CA ALA A 3 8.46 -3.84 -22.56
C ALA A 3 8.41 -3.38 -21.10
N ALA A 4 7.22 -3.05 -20.62
CA ALA A 4 7.07 -2.64 -19.23
C ALA A 4 7.56 -3.75 -18.30
N GLU A 5 8.42 -3.38 -17.35
CA GLU A 5 8.91 -4.28 -16.34
C GLU A 5 7.73 -4.89 -15.57
N LYS A 6 7.82 -6.18 -15.26
CA LYS A 6 6.85 -6.87 -14.43
C LYS A 6 7.50 -7.19 -13.09
N LEU A 7 6.77 -7.00 -12.01
CA LEU A 7 7.19 -7.43 -10.68
C LEU A 7 6.27 -8.53 -10.17
N SER A 8 6.83 -9.49 -9.44
CA SER A 8 6.06 -10.49 -8.73
C SER A 8 5.77 -10.00 -7.31
N LEU A 9 4.50 -10.14 -6.94
CA LEU A 9 3.94 -9.69 -5.67
C LEU A 9 3.34 -10.89 -4.93
N LEU A 10 3.69 -11.00 -3.66
CA LEU A 10 3.19 -12.02 -2.73
C LEU A 10 2.50 -11.31 -1.57
N VAL A 11 1.17 -11.35 -1.51
CA VAL A 11 0.41 -10.81 -0.37
C VAL A 11 0.32 -11.89 0.70
N LEU A 12 0.83 -11.60 1.90
CA LEU A 12 0.97 -12.56 3.00
C LEU A 12 -0.29 -12.62 3.87
N ALA A 13 -1.44 -12.67 3.21
CA ALA A 13 -2.76 -12.84 3.81
C ALA A 13 -3.73 -13.40 2.77
N GLU A 14 -4.60 -14.30 3.19
CA GLU A 14 -5.73 -14.77 2.38
C GLU A 14 -6.80 -13.67 2.23
N PRO A 15 -7.76 -13.81 1.29
CA PRO A 15 -8.84 -12.85 1.12
C PRO A 15 -9.69 -12.60 2.38
N ASP A 16 -9.82 -13.60 3.25
CA ASP A 16 -10.52 -13.52 4.54
C ASP A 16 -9.65 -12.93 5.67
N GLY A 17 -8.38 -12.62 5.38
CA GLY A 17 -7.40 -12.10 6.33
C GLY A 17 -6.63 -13.18 7.08
N GLY A 18 -6.89 -14.47 6.84
CA GLY A 18 -6.16 -15.57 7.45
C GLY A 18 -4.70 -15.67 6.99
N PRO A 19 -3.86 -16.44 7.71
CA PRO A 19 -2.52 -16.81 7.25
C PRO A 19 -2.58 -17.53 5.90
N GLY A 20 -1.79 -17.04 4.94
CA GLY A 20 -1.68 -17.67 3.63
C GLY A 20 -1.02 -16.76 2.59
N LEU A 21 -1.27 -17.01 1.32
CA LEU A 21 -0.52 -16.39 0.23
C LEU A 21 -1.37 -16.17 -1.02
N GLN A 22 -1.47 -14.90 -1.43
CA GLN A 22 -1.96 -14.55 -2.76
C GLN A 22 -0.80 -14.14 -3.66
N ARG A 23 -0.67 -14.77 -4.83
CA ARG A 23 0.35 -14.41 -5.83
C ARG A 23 -0.24 -13.51 -6.91
N ARG A 24 0.51 -12.48 -7.31
CA ARG A 24 0.13 -11.54 -8.36
C ARG A 24 1.34 -11.14 -9.18
N GLU A 25 1.11 -10.84 -10.45
CA GLU A 25 2.04 -10.07 -11.27
C GLU A 25 1.53 -8.64 -11.37
N GLU A 26 2.43 -7.68 -11.21
CA GLU A 26 2.13 -6.27 -11.39
C GLU A 26 2.96 -5.73 -12.56
N VAL A 27 2.26 -5.16 -13.54
CA VAL A 27 2.90 -4.49 -14.68
C VAL A 27 3.22 -3.07 -14.25
N MET A 28 4.49 -2.70 -14.34
CA MET A 28 5.00 -1.39 -13.91
C MET A 28 4.65 -0.32 -14.95
N THR A 29 3.37 0.03 -15.03
CA THR A 29 2.84 1.06 -15.93
C THR A 29 1.85 1.98 -15.23
N ALA A 30 1.93 3.27 -15.56
CA ALA A 30 0.97 4.28 -15.13
C ALA A 30 0.74 5.24 -16.29
N GLU A 31 -0.52 5.66 -16.50
CA GLU A 31 -0.89 6.60 -17.59
C GLU A 31 -0.37 6.18 -18.98
N GLY A 32 -0.20 4.87 -19.23
CA GLY A 32 0.33 4.33 -20.49
C GLY A 32 1.85 4.34 -20.63
N PHE A 33 2.59 4.74 -19.59
CA PHE A 33 4.06 4.77 -19.59
C PHE A 33 4.64 3.76 -18.60
N ALA A 34 5.80 3.20 -18.94
CA ALA A 34 6.57 2.37 -18.01
C ALA A 34 6.97 3.19 -16.77
N VAL A 35 6.88 2.57 -15.60
CA VAL A 35 7.19 3.19 -14.30
C VAL A 35 8.59 2.76 -13.89
N THR A 36 9.51 3.71 -13.87
CA THR A 36 10.86 3.52 -13.32
C THR A 36 11.21 4.72 -12.44
N ARG A 37 12.09 4.54 -11.45
CA ARG A 37 12.56 5.65 -10.59
C ARG A 37 13.14 6.80 -11.44
N GLN A 38 13.91 6.45 -12.47
CA GLN A 38 14.50 7.43 -13.39
C GLN A 38 13.43 8.17 -14.21
N GLY A 39 12.43 7.46 -14.74
CA GLY A 39 11.34 8.05 -15.50
C GLY A 39 10.50 9.02 -14.67
N LEU A 40 10.11 8.61 -13.46
CA LEU A 40 9.39 9.49 -12.53
C LEU A 40 10.24 10.71 -12.13
N GLY A 41 11.53 10.51 -11.85
CA GLY A 41 12.45 11.60 -11.55
C GLY A 41 12.59 12.59 -12.72
N ALA A 42 12.64 12.11 -13.95
CA ALA A 42 12.70 12.95 -15.14
C ALA A 42 11.41 13.76 -15.33
N VAL A 43 10.24 13.15 -15.14
CA VAL A 43 8.94 13.85 -15.21
C VAL A 43 8.82 14.91 -14.12
N ARG A 44 9.19 14.59 -12.87
CA ARG A 44 9.20 15.55 -11.76
C ARG A 44 10.10 16.74 -12.09
N ARG A 45 11.34 16.48 -12.52
CA ARG A 45 12.31 17.53 -12.90
C ARG A 45 11.78 18.39 -14.03
N TYR A 46 11.14 17.80 -15.05
CA TYR A 46 10.50 18.55 -16.12
C TYR A 46 9.42 19.49 -15.58
N LEU A 47 8.52 19.00 -14.72
CA LEU A 47 7.48 19.83 -14.11
C LEU A 47 8.07 20.98 -13.28
N GLU A 48 9.10 20.71 -12.48
CA GLU A 48 9.80 21.72 -11.69
C GLU A 48 10.46 22.80 -12.56
N LEU A 49 11.15 22.40 -13.64
CA LEU A 49 11.76 23.32 -14.61
C LEU A 49 10.71 24.20 -15.31
N GLN A 50 9.53 23.65 -15.60
CA GLN A 50 8.41 24.39 -16.14
C GLN A 50 7.63 25.17 -15.08
N ARG A 51 8.05 25.14 -13.80
CA ARG A 51 7.32 25.72 -12.65
C ARG A 51 5.86 25.28 -12.62
N TYR A 52 5.60 24.04 -13.03
CA TYR A 52 4.28 23.43 -13.17
C TYR A 52 3.33 24.16 -14.15
N GLN A 53 3.87 24.96 -15.08
CA GLN A 53 3.13 25.64 -16.14
C GLN A 53 3.25 24.88 -17.46
N THR A 54 2.52 23.78 -17.59
CA THR A 54 2.51 22.95 -18.80
C THR A 54 1.14 22.36 -19.08
N VAL A 55 0.82 22.14 -20.35
CA VAL A 55 -0.44 21.49 -20.78
C VAL A 55 -0.51 20.03 -20.31
N PHE A 56 0.64 19.40 -20.06
CA PHE A 56 0.74 18.01 -19.61
C PHE A 56 0.67 17.84 -18.09
N LEU A 57 0.36 18.92 -17.36
CA LEU A 57 0.48 18.92 -15.90
C LEU A 57 -0.37 17.84 -15.22
N ARG A 58 -1.66 17.75 -15.56
CA ARG A 58 -2.56 16.75 -14.97
C ARG A 58 -2.10 15.30 -15.23
N PRO A 59 -1.86 14.86 -16.47
CA PRO A 59 -1.38 13.51 -16.72
C PRO A 59 0.00 13.25 -16.11
N ALA A 60 0.90 14.24 -16.08
CA ALA A 60 2.20 14.09 -15.45
C ALA A 60 2.09 13.91 -13.93
N LEU A 61 1.24 14.66 -13.24
CA LEU A 61 0.98 14.47 -11.81
C LEU A 61 0.30 13.13 -11.52
N ALA A 62 -0.66 12.71 -12.35
CA ALA A 62 -1.28 11.40 -12.24
C ALA A 62 -0.25 10.26 -12.41
N TYR A 63 0.64 10.38 -13.40
CA TYR A 63 1.75 9.46 -13.63
C TYR A 63 2.69 9.40 -12.43
N LEU A 64 3.10 10.55 -11.88
CA LEU A 64 3.96 10.60 -10.68
C LEU A 64 3.31 9.92 -9.48
N ARG A 65 2.05 10.25 -9.16
CA ARG A 65 1.36 9.64 -8.01
C ARG A 65 1.21 8.13 -8.14
N LYS A 66 0.68 7.67 -9.28
CA LYS A 66 0.46 6.24 -9.53
C LYS A 66 1.79 5.51 -9.61
N GLY A 67 2.79 6.09 -10.25
CA GLY A 67 4.12 5.51 -10.38
C GLY A 67 4.85 5.36 -9.05
N TRP A 68 4.82 6.37 -8.18
CA TRP A 68 5.43 6.27 -6.85
C TRP A 68 4.70 5.27 -5.94
N ALA A 69 3.36 5.22 -6.01
CA ALA A 69 2.59 4.18 -5.33
C ALA A 69 2.96 2.78 -5.83
N LEU A 70 3.06 2.60 -7.16
CA LEU A 70 3.49 1.35 -7.78
C LEU A 70 4.92 0.98 -7.41
N LEU A 71 5.81 1.94 -7.15
CA LEU A 71 7.18 1.67 -6.66
C LEU A 71 7.26 1.49 -5.14
N TRP A 72 6.14 1.48 -4.43
CA TRP A 72 6.08 1.42 -2.97
C TRP A 72 6.90 2.53 -2.29
N GLU A 73 6.83 3.74 -2.82
CA GLU A 73 7.50 4.94 -2.31
C GLU A 73 6.45 5.91 -1.74
N PRO A 74 5.94 5.66 -0.52
CA PRO A 74 4.78 6.39 0.03
C PRO A 74 5.05 7.89 0.21
N ASP A 75 6.26 8.27 0.62
CA ASP A 75 6.63 9.69 0.76
C ASP A 75 6.57 10.43 -0.58
N GLN A 76 7.18 9.84 -1.62
CA GLN A 76 7.17 10.43 -2.95
C GLN A 76 5.75 10.49 -3.55
N HIS A 77 4.93 9.49 -3.23
CA HIS A 77 3.51 9.47 -3.59
C HIS A 77 2.74 10.63 -2.93
N MET A 78 2.91 10.83 -1.61
CA MET A 78 2.29 11.94 -0.87
C MET A 78 2.77 13.29 -1.38
N ASP A 79 4.08 13.46 -1.57
CA ASP A 79 4.66 14.69 -2.10
C ASP A 79 4.11 15.03 -3.50
N ALA A 80 3.91 14.02 -4.35
CA ALA A 80 3.30 14.19 -5.66
C ALA A 80 1.80 14.55 -5.58
N ALA A 81 1.09 14.16 -4.51
CA ALA A 81 -0.33 14.45 -4.31
C ALA A 81 -0.60 15.87 -3.78
N ILE A 82 0.35 16.47 -3.07
CA ILE A 82 0.23 17.83 -2.51
C ILE A 82 0.81 18.93 -3.40
N VAL A 83 1.28 18.61 -4.61
CA VAL A 83 1.83 19.60 -5.54
C VAL A 83 0.84 20.74 -5.77
N ARG A 84 1.27 21.96 -5.48
CA ARG A 84 0.47 23.18 -5.64
C ARG A 84 0.71 23.83 -6.99
N LEU A 85 -0.35 24.41 -7.55
CA LEU A 85 -0.32 25.14 -8.82
C LEU A 85 -0.44 26.64 -8.55
N GLY A 86 0.66 27.23 -8.09
CA GLY A 86 0.67 28.61 -7.60
C GLY A 86 -0.20 28.78 -6.36
N PRO A 87 -1.12 29.76 -6.30
CA PRO A 87 -1.99 29.96 -5.14
C PRO A 87 -3.09 28.91 -5.02
N ARG A 88 -3.33 28.10 -6.06
CA ARG A 88 -4.42 27.13 -6.08
C ARG A 88 -4.19 25.99 -5.08
N PHE A 89 -5.29 25.51 -4.53
CA PHE A 89 -5.32 24.32 -3.67
C PHE A 89 -4.87 23.08 -4.46
N PRO A 90 -4.16 22.11 -3.85
CA PRO A 90 -3.74 20.90 -4.53
C PRO A 90 -4.94 20.19 -5.21
N PRO A 91 -4.87 19.90 -6.51
CA PRO A 91 -5.98 19.30 -7.24
C PRO A 91 -6.30 17.86 -6.79
N ASP A 92 -5.33 17.18 -6.16
CA ASP A 92 -5.39 15.77 -5.82
C ASP A 92 -5.31 15.51 -4.31
N TYR A 93 -5.80 16.47 -3.52
CA TYR A 93 -5.81 16.40 -2.06
C TYR A 93 -6.47 15.11 -1.52
N ASP A 94 -7.46 14.55 -2.21
CA ASP A 94 -8.13 13.31 -1.82
C ASP A 94 -7.16 12.12 -1.80
N ALA A 95 -6.25 12.04 -2.78
CA ALA A 95 -5.23 11.00 -2.81
C ALA A 95 -4.22 11.18 -1.66
N PHE A 96 -3.85 12.43 -1.36
CA PHE A 96 -3.01 12.72 -0.21
C PHE A 96 -3.69 12.32 1.10
N LEU A 97 -4.95 12.72 1.32
CA LEU A 97 -5.68 12.41 2.55
C LEU A 97 -5.82 10.89 2.75
N LYS A 98 -6.07 10.13 1.68
CA LYS A 98 -6.06 8.66 1.74
C LYS A 98 -4.70 8.08 2.12
N ALA A 99 -3.61 8.65 1.60
CA ALA A 99 -2.26 8.19 1.91
C ALA A 99 -1.84 8.57 3.33
N ILE A 100 -2.11 9.80 3.77
CA ILE A 100 -1.73 10.26 5.12
C ILE A 100 -2.52 9.54 6.22
N LEU A 101 -3.75 9.12 5.93
CA LEU A 101 -4.59 8.30 6.83
C LEU A 101 -4.06 6.90 7.09
N VAL A 102 -3.07 6.43 6.33
CA VAL A 102 -2.40 5.14 6.58
C VAL A 102 -0.91 5.31 6.84
N ALA A 103 -0.37 6.50 6.64
CA ALA A 103 1.05 6.76 6.84
C ALA A 103 1.46 6.56 8.31
N PRO A 104 2.75 6.30 8.58
CA PRO A 104 3.31 6.38 9.92
C PRO A 104 3.11 7.79 10.50
N ALA A 105 2.85 7.88 11.80
CA ALA A 105 2.58 9.12 12.51
C ALA A 105 3.88 9.84 12.90
N THR A 106 4.70 10.15 11.90
CA THR A 106 5.98 10.85 12.05
C THR A 106 5.81 12.37 12.08
N PRO A 107 6.76 13.13 12.65
CA PRO A 107 6.74 14.59 12.59
C PRO A 107 6.70 15.14 11.15
N GLU A 108 7.39 14.51 10.21
CA GLU A 108 7.44 14.91 8.80
C GLU A 108 6.07 14.73 8.13
N ASN A 109 5.38 13.63 8.42
CA ASN A 109 4.02 13.40 7.91
C ASN A 109 3.01 14.36 8.52
N TYR A 110 3.13 14.68 9.81
CA TYR A 110 2.33 15.71 10.43
C TYR A 110 2.57 17.10 9.78
N GLU A 111 3.83 17.44 9.48
CA GLU A 111 4.15 18.69 8.76
C GLU A 111 3.52 18.73 7.35
N ARG A 112 3.52 17.60 6.63
CA ARG A 112 2.80 17.50 5.34
C ARG A 112 1.30 17.76 5.49
N LEU A 113 0.68 17.20 6.53
CA LEU A 113 -0.74 17.44 6.86
C LEU A 113 -0.99 18.92 7.16
N GLU A 114 -0.18 19.53 8.02
CA GLU A 114 -0.22 20.96 8.35
C GLU A 114 -0.10 21.85 7.11
N ASN A 115 0.81 21.50 6.19
CA ASN A 115 0.98 22.22 4.94
C ASN A 115 -0.27 22.18 4.05
N LEU A 116 -0.92 21.02 3.95
CA LEU A 116 -2.20 20.90 3.26
C LEU A 116 -3.31 21.68 3.96
N ALA A 117 -3.42 21.56 5.29
CA ALA A 117 -4.42 22.22 6.11
C ALA A 117 -4.35 23.75 5.99
N ARG A 118 -3.14 24.32 6.06
CA ARG A 118 -2.89 25.76 5.82
C ARG A 118 -3.27 26.20 4.41
N ALA A 119 -3.08 25.33 3.41
CA ALA A 119 -3.52 25.62 2.05
C ALA A 119 -5.05 25.54 1.92
N ALA A 120 -5.69 24.59 2.61
CA ALA A 120 -7.13 24.39 2.63
C ALA A 120 -7.85 25.56 3.29
N ASP A 121 -7.31 26.08 4.39
CA ASP A 121 -7.87 27.21 5.11
C ASP A 121 -7.98 28.47 4.25
N LYS A 122 -7.00 28.68 3.38
CA LYS A 122 -6.94 29.83 2.45
C LYS A 122 -7.71 29.59 1.15
N ALA A 123 -8.07 28.34 0.86
CA ALA A 123 -8.72 27.96 -0.39
C ALA A 123 -10.21 28.27 -0.34
N ARG A 124 -10.75 28.80 -1.45
CA ARG A 124 -12.19 28.79 -1.68
C ARG A 124 -12.56 27.45 -2.29
N SER A 125 -13.29 26.63 -1.55
CA SER A 125 -13.81 25.36 -2.07
C SER A 125 -14.85 25.62 -3.16
N PRO A 126 -14.77 24.93 -4.31
CA PRO A 126 -15.66 25.19 -5.44
C PRO A 126 -17.07 24.60 -5.23
N SER A 127 -17.25 23.68 -4.28
CA SER A 127 -18.57 23.18 -3.88
C SER A 127 -18.61 22.76 -2.41
N VAL A 128 -19.82 22.79 -1.83
CA VAL A 128 -20.08 22.36 -0.46
C VAL A 128 -19.68 20.89 -0.25
N LYS A 129 -19.99 20.01 -1.20
CA LYS A 129 -19.63 18.59 -1.13
C LYS A 129 -18.11 18.35 -1.11
N GLN A 130 -17.36 19.11 -1.91
CA GLN A 130 -15.89 19.02 -1.89
C GLN A 130 -15.31 19.56 -0.59
N ALA A 131 -15.87 20.67 -0.06
CA ALA A 131 -15.49 21.21 1.23
C ALA A 131 -15.74 20.21 2.37
N GLY A 132 -16.93 19.58 2.40
CA GLY A 132 -17.28 18.56 3.40
C GLY A 132 -16.27 17.42 3.43
N ARG A 133 -15.98 16.81 2.27
CA ARG A 133 -14.97 15.75 2.15
C ARG A 133 -13.57 16.17 2.57
N LEU A 134 -13.15 17.38 2.17
CA LEU A 134 -11.84 17.91 2.54
C LEU A 134 -11.72 18.09 4.06
N TYR A 135 -12.72 18.72 4.68
CA TYR A 135 -12.71 18.98 6.12
C TYR A 135 -12.83 17.69 6.93
N GLN A 136 -13.63 16.72 6.46
CA GLN A 136 -13.72 15.40 7.09
C GLN A 136 -12.37 14.69 7.03
N GLY A 137 -11.77 14.55 5.84
CA GLY A 137 -10.48 13.87 5.73
C GLY A 137 -9.35 14.57 6.49
N LEU A 138 -9.38 15.91 6.62
CA LEU A 138 -8.46 16.64 7.52
C LEU A 138 -8.73 16.30 8.98
N SER A 139 -9.99 16.32 9.42
CA SER A 139 -10.39 15.94 10.78
C SER A 139 -9.90 14.53 11.15
N ASP A 140 -10.13 13.56 10.27
CA ASP A 140 -9.76 12.16 10.47
C ASP A 140 -8.23 12.01 10.50
N ALA A 141 -7.52 12.74 9.61
CA ALA A 141 -6.07 12.76 9.61
C ALA A 141 -5.52 13.34 10.92
N TYR A 142 -6.02 14.47 11.42
CA TYR A 142 -5.55 15.00 12.72
C TYR A 142 -5.84 14.06 13.89
N ALA A 143 -7.02 13.43 13.92
CA ALA A 143 -7.37 12.45 14.96
C ALA A 143 -6.41 11.25 14.97
N ARG A 144 -5.98 10.79 13.79
CA ARG A 144 -4.97 9.74 13.64
C ARG A 144 -3.58 10.14 14.15
N PHE A 145 -3.24 11.42 14.13
CA PHE A 145 -1.98 11.94 14.68
C PHE A 145 -2.11 12.40 16.14
N GLY A 146 -3.22 12.06 16.82
CA GLY A 146 -3.44 12.41 18.22
C GLY A 146 -3.76 13.89 18.45
N ASP A 147 -4.00 14.67 17.40
CA ASP A 147 -4.29 16.10 17.48
C ASP A 147 -5.80 16.37 17.53
N LEU A 148 -6.34 16.30 18.75
CA LEU A 148 -7.75 16.57 19.01
C LEU A 148 -8.18 18.01 18.67
N GLU A 149 -7.29 18.98 18.87
CA GLU A 149 -7.62 20.38 18.62
C GLU A 149 -7.76 20.64 17.11
N GLY A 150 -6.78 20.18 16.33
CA GLY A 150 -6.82 20.21 14.86
C GLY A 150 -8.02 19.46 14.30
N SER A 151 -8.31 18.26 14.82
CA SER A 151 -9.49 17.48 14.41
C SER A 151 -10.79 18.25 14.65
N ASN A 152 -11.00 18.75 15.87
CA ASN A 152 -12.20 19.51 16.24
C ASN A 152 -12.35 20.82 15.44
N PHE A 153 -11.25 21.48 15.10
CA PHE A 153 -11.28 22.68 14.27
C PHE A 153 -11.92 22.40 12.91
N TRP A 154 -11.53 21.30 12.24
CA TRP A 154 -12.09 20.94 10.94
C TRP A 154 -13.52 20.40 11.05
N LEU A 155 -13.86 19.63 12.10
CA LEU A 155 -15.24 19.21 12.36
C LEU A 155 -16.20 20.39 12.52
N LYS A 156 -15.78 21.45 13.22
CA LYS A 156 -16.58 22.67 13.37
C LYS A 156 -16.88 23.31 12.01
N ARG A 157 -15.94 23.26 11.06
CA ARG A 157 -16.17 23.75 9.69
C ARG A 157 -17.18 22.91 8.92
N ILE A 158 -17.14 21.58 9.07
CA ILE A 158 -18.15 20.70 8.47
C ILE A 158 -19.54 21.04 9.00
N ARG A 159 -19.69 21.21 10.33
CA ARG A 159 -20.96 21.60 10.95
C ARG A 159 -21.48 22.94 10.42
N GLY A 160 -20.58 23.87 10.09
CA GLY A 160 -20.91 25.15 9.46
C GLY A 160 -21.43 25.04 8.02
N LEU A 161 -21.34 23.86 7.38
CA LEU A 161 -21.92 23.61 6.06
C LEU A 161 -23.40 23.21 6.12
N TRP A 162 -23.95 22.93 7.31
CA TRP A 162 -25.38 22.62 7.47
C TRP A 162 -26.26 23.85 7.14
N PRO A 163 -27.44 23.69 6.48
CA PRO A 163 -28.06 22.45 5.99
C PRO A 163 -27.62 22.03 4.58
N LEU A 164 -26.61 22.69 4.00
CA LEU A 164 -26.17 22.42 2.63
C LEU A 164 -25.40 21.09 2.48
N TYR A 165 -25.06 20.46 3.61
CA TYR A 165 -24.40 19.16 3.70
C TYR A 165 -25.04 18.34 4.83
N GLU A 166 -25.67 17.23 4.46
CA GLU A 166 -26.44 16.36 5.38
C GLU A 166 -25.81 14.96 5.54
N GLU A 167 -24.62 14.71 4.98
CA GLU A 167 -23.94 13.43 5.17
C GLU A 167 -23.52 13.28 6.65
N ASP A 168 -23.77 12.10 7.23
CA ASP A 168 -23.38 11.79 8.61
C ASP A 168 -21.87 11.95 8.78
N VAL A 169 -21.48 12.88 9.63
CA VAL A 169 -20.07 13.11 9.97
C VAL A 169 -19.65 12.02 10.93
N ASN A 170 -19.02 10.97 10.39
CA ASN A 170 -18.31 10.00 11.22
C ASN A 170 -17.06 10.69 11.77
N VAL A 171 -16.91 10.68 13.09
CA VAL A 171 -15.71 11.17 13.78
C VAL A 171 -14.95 9.94 14.23
N ASP A 172 -13.80 9.70 13.61
CA ASP A 172 -12.93 8.63 14.07
C ASP A 172 -12.39 8.96 15.47
N PRO A 173 -12.32 7.96 16.37
CA PRO A 173 -11.77 8.17 17.70
C PRO A 173 -10.30 8.58 17.58
N ILE A 174 -9.87 9.46 18.49
CA ILE A 174 -8.47 9.88 18.57
C ILE A 174 -7.59 8.67 18.86
N GLU A 175 -6.51 8.54 18.13
CA GLU A 175 -5.49 7.54 18.42
C GLU A 175 -4.41 8.22 19.27
N ASP A 176 -4.33 7.93 20.56
CA ASP A 176 -3.30 8.54 21.44
C ASP A 176 -1.94 7.81 21.37
N ARG A 177 -1.87 6.68 20.64
CA ARG A 177 -0.67 5.83 20.54
C ARG A 177 -0.19 5.69 19.11
N HIS A 178 1.04 6.16 18.91
CA HIS A 178 1.74 6.18 17.62
C HIS A 178 3.09 5.46 17.70
N ASP A 179 3.39 4.79 18.80
CA ASP A 179 4.67 4.12 19.06
C ASP A 179 4.73 2.68 18.54
N GLY A 180 3.80 2.30 17.65
CA GLY A 180 3.72 0.94 17.15
C GLY A 180 4.94 0.52 16.34
N VAL A 181 5.38 -0.71 16.57
CA VAL A 181 6.51 -1.31 15.88
C VAL A 181 6.12 -2.67 15.32
N VAL A 182 6.39 -2.88 14.04
CA VAL A 182 6.29 -4.19 13.38
C VAL A 182 7.66 -4.56 12.86
N SER A 183 8.22 -5.66 13.34
CA SER A 183 9.55 -6.12 12.96
C SER A 183 9.56 -7.61 12.67
N GLY A 184 10.58 -8.06 11.95
CA GLY A 184 10.73 -9.48 11.62
C GLY A 184 11.99 -9.75 10.83
N THR A 185 12.10 -10.98 10.34
CA THR A 185 13.17 -11.42 9.45
C THR A 185 12.56 -12.07 8.22
N VAL A 186 13.12 -11.84 7.04
CA VAL A 186 12.77 -12.54 5.81
C VAL A 186 13.97 -13.31 5.27
N LEU A 187 13.75 -14.58 4.95
CA LEU A 187 14.75 -15.49 4.42
C LEU A 187 14.28 -16.05 3.09
N PHE A 188 15.18 -16.18 2.12
CA PHE A 188 14.97 -16.84 0.85
C PHE A 188 15.87 -18.06 0.77
N ASN A 189 15.29 -19.26 0.72
CA ASN A 189 16.01 -20.54 0.79
C ASN A 189 17.02 -20.60 1.95
N GLY A 190 16.59 -20.15 3.14
CA GLY A 190 17.40 -20.15 4.36
C GLY A 190 18.47 -19.07 4.47
N ARG A 191 18.57 -18.16 3.49
CA ARG A 191 19.52 -17.02 3.51
C ARG A 191 18.79 -15.69 3.66
N PRO A 192 19.40 -14.66 4.26
CA PRO A 192 18.87 -13.29 4.25
C PRO A 192 18.42 -12.84 2.86
N ALA A 193 17.20 -12.31 2.76
CA ALA A 193 16.60 -11.93 1.48
C ALA A 193 16.61 -10.41 1.26
N SER A 194 17.79 -9.80 1.21
CA SER A 194 17.95 -8.35 1.00
C SER A 194 17.45 -7.85 -0.36
N GLN A 195 17.23 -8.76 -1.31
CA GLN A 195 16.68 -8.49 -2.64
C GLN A 195 15.14 -8.60 -2.73
N ILE A 196 14.45 -8.82 -1.61
CA ILE A 196 12.98 -8.81 -1.55
C ILE A 196 12.54 -7.56 -0.80
N GLN A 197 11.77 -6.69 -1.45
CA GLN A 197 11.19 -5.54 -0.78
C GLN A 197 9.95 -5.96 0.01
N ILE A 198 9.79 -5.39 1.20
CA ILE A 198 8.65 -5.64 2.08
C ILE A 198 7.80 -4.38 2.14
N GLY A 199 6.51 -4.52 1.86
CA GLY A 199 5.52 -3.47 2.07
C GLY A 199 4.62 -3.82 3.26
N LEU A 200 4.43 -2.85 4.16
CA LEU A 200 3.42 -2.90 5.20
C LEU A 200 2.18 -2.15 4.71
N PHE A 201 1.02 -2.80 4.80
CA PHE A 201 -0.25 -2.24 4.36
C PHE A 201 -1.24 -2.23 5.50
N MET A 202 -2.01 -1.14 5.62
CA MET A 202 -3.16 -1.04 6.50
C MET A 202 -4.43 -1.43 5.75
N GLN A 203 -5.23 -2.30 6.35
CA GLN A 203 -6.54 -2.66 5.86
C GLN A 203 -7.57 -1.61 6.30
N VAL A 204 -7.82 -0.63 5.43
CA VAL A 204 -8.74 0.50 5.68
C VAL A 204 -10.22 0.10 5.78
N SER A 205 -10.60 -1.07 5.23
CA SER A 205 -11.96 -1.60 5.28
C SER A 205 -11.94 -3.09 5.50
N THR A 206 -12.75 -3.59 6.43
CA THR A 206 -12.92 -5.02 6.67
C THR A 206 -13.66 -5.73 5.55
N ALA A 207 -14.35 -4.99 4.67
CA ALA A 207 -15.03 -5.54 3.50
C ALA A 207 -14.07 -5.73 2.31
N SER A 208 -12.88 -5.14 2.35
CA SER A 208 -11.90 -5.21 1.25
C SER A 208 -10.85 -6.27 1.53
N ALA A 209 -10.67 -7.17 0.57
CA ALA A 209 -9.61 -8.18 0.64
C ALA A 209 -8.21 -7.53 0.55
N PRO A 210 -7.21 -8.06 1.28
CA PRO A 210 -5.81 -7.64 1.14
C PRO A 210 -5.35 -7.73 -0.33
N SER A 211 -4.74 -6.65 -0.85
CA SER A 211 -4.42 -6.56 -2.28
C SER A 211 -3.09 -5.87 -2.62
N ALA A 212 -2.45 -5.24 -1.63
CA ALA A 212 -1.21 -4.47 -1.79
C ALA A 212 -1.26 -3.34 -2.84
N ARG A 213 -2.46 -2.82 -3.14
CA ARG A 213 -2.68 -1.66 -4.01
C ARG A 213 -3.07 -0.39 -3.26
N GLU A 214 -3.75 -0.56 -2.14
CA GLU A 214 -4.27 0.51 -1.30
C GLU A 214 -3.80 0.32 0.13
N GLY A 215 -3.67 1.43 0.85
CA GLY A 215 -3.27 1.40 2.24
C GLY A 215 -1.80 1.12 2.48
N LEU A 216 -0.91 1.39 1.51
CA LEU A 216 0.54 1.28 1.74
C LEU A 216 0.95 2.26 2.84
N VAL A 217 1.42 1.71 3.96
CA VAL A 217 1.89 2.46 5.13
C VAL A 217 3.35 2.85 4.90
N ALA A 218 4.18 1.83 4.68
CA ALA A 218 5.62 1.96 4.53
C ALA A 218 6.16 0.79 3.72
N SER A 219 7.35 0.95 3.15
CA SER A 219 8.10 -0.16 2.56
C SER A 219 9.57 -0.08 2.95
N THR A 220 10.25 -1.22 2.95
CA THR A 220 11.68 -1.29 3.25
C THR A 220 12.33 -2.48 2.55
N TRP A 221 13.64 -2.39 2.40
CA TRP A 221 14.49 -3.54 2.09
C TRP A 221 15.04 -4.12 3.39
N PRO A 222 15.11 -5.45 3.53
CA PRO A 222 15.76 -6.10 4.66
C PRO A 222 17.25 -5.78 4.71
N ASP A 223 17.82 -5.75 5.91
CA ASP A 223 19.26 -5.61 6.10
C ASP A 223 20.05 -6.88 5.66
N GLU A 224 21.37 -6.88 5.83
CA GLU A 224 22.24 -8.01 5.47
C GLU A 224 21.94 -9.30 6.24
N SER A 225 21.28 -9.19 7.40
CA SER A 225 20.80 -10.32 8.20
C SER A 225 19.36 -10.72 7.87
N GLY A 226 18.70 -10.00 6.96
CA GLY A 226 17.32 -10.23 6.55
C GLY A 226 16.31 -9.58 7.48
N ARG A 227 16.74 -8.76 8.43
CA ARG A 227 15.85 -8.09 9.39
C ARG A 227 15.23 -6.85 8.77
N PHE A 228 13.99 -6.57 9.18
CA PHE A 228 13.27 -5.35 8.81
C PHE A 228 12.46 -4.84 10.00
N ALA A 229 12.15 -3.54 9.99
CA ALA A 229 11.27 -2.93 10.98
C ALA A 229 10.51 -1.74 10.39
N PHE A 230 9.26 -1.59 10.81
CA PHE A 230 8.41 -0.43 10.60
C PHE A 230 8.10 0.17 11.98
N ARG A 231 8.13 1.49 12.08
CA ARG A 231 8.01 2.23 13.34
C ARG A 231 6.97 3.33 13.18
N GLU A 232 6.64 3.94 14.30
CA GLU A 232 5.72 5.08 14.38
C GLU A 232 4.33 4.73 13.82
N LEU A 233 3.92 3.48 14.06
CA LEU A 233 2.67 2.95 13.57
C LEU A 233 1.55 3.25 14.55
N THR A 234 0.38 3.56 14.00
CA THR A 234 -0.83 3.76 14.80
C THR A 234 -1.61 2.46 14.95
N ALA A 235 -2.67 2.47 15.77
CA ALA A 235 -3.55 1.32 15.88
C ALA A 235 -4.21 1.00 14.52
N GLY A 236 -4.51 -0.27 14.29
CA GLY A 236 -5.10 -0.67 13.00
C GLY A 236 -4.91 -2.13 12.67
N ARG A 237 -5.51 -2.55 11.56
CA ARG A 237 -5.30 -3.88 10.97
C ARG A 237 -4.28 -3.77 9.86
N TYR A 238 -3.28 -4.64 9.89
CA TYR A 238 -2.15 -4.60 8.99
C TYR A 238 -1.90 -5.97 8.36
N TYR A 239 -1.29 -5.95 7.18
CA TYR A 239 -0.79 -7.15 6.50
C TYR A 239 0.50 -6.80 5.77
N LEU A 240 1.28 -7.82 5.43
CA LEU A 240 2.51 -7.66 4.67
C LEU A 240 2.33 -8.10 3.22
N ALA A 241 3.08 -7.49 2.33
CA ALA A 241 3.32 -8.02 1.00
C ALA A 241 4.81 -7.98 0.66
N LEU A 242 5.26 -8.96 -0.12
CA LEU A 242 6.63 -9.05 -0.62
C LEU A 242 6.63 -8.76 -2.12
N ARG A 243 7.65 -8.03 -2.57
CA ARG A 243 7.81 -7.70 -3.99
C ARG A 243 9.25 -7.88 -4.42
N SER A 244 9.44 -8.44 -5.61
CA SER A 244 10.75 -8.67 -6.21
C SER A 244 10.62 -8.91 -7.71
N ASP A 245 11.78 -9.05 -8.36
CA ASP A 245 11.89 -9.58 -9.72
C ASP A 245 11.15 -10.94 -9.87
N PRO A 246 10.43 -11.17 -10.99
CA PRO A 246 9.71 -12.42 -11.25
C PRO A 246 10.57 -13.69 -11.27
N ILE A 247 11.87 -13.59 -11.57
CA ILE A 247 12.80 -14.72 -11.50
C ILE A 247 12.92 -15.23 -10.05
N LEU A 248 12.77 -14.32 -9.08
CA LEU A 248 12.89 -14.63 -7.66
C LEU A 248 11.57 -15.06 -7.04
N LEU A 249 10.47 -14.34 -7.31
CA LEU A 249 9.16 -14.56 -6.65
C LEU A 249 8.04 -15.08 -7.56
N GLY A 250 8.27 -15.16 -8.88
CA GLY A 250 7.28 -15.60 -9.86
C GLY A 250 7.20 -17.12 -10.04
N ASP A 251 8.14 -17.89 -9.45
CA ASP A 251 8.12 -19.36 -9.55
C ASP A 251 6.91 -19.93 -8.77
N PRO A 252 6.03 -20.70 -9.42
CA PRO A 252 4.85 -21.26 -8.77
C PRO A 252 5.18 -22.26 -7.64
N ARG A 253 6.42 -22.73 -7.56
CA ARG A 253 6.93 -23.62 -6.49
C ARG A 253 7.37 -22.86 -5.24
N ILE A 254 7.18 -21.55 -5.19
CA ILE A 254 7.53 -20.76 -4.01
C ILE A 254 6.48 -20.91 -2.93
N GLU A 255 6.89 -21.45 -1.78
CA GLU A 255 6.10 -21.45 -0.57
C GLU A 255 6.57 -20.34 0.36
N VAL A 256 5.62 -19.75 1.08
CA VAL A 256 5.92 -18.79 2.16
C VAL A 256 5.45 -19.42 3.47
N LEU A 257 6.41 -19.86 4.28
CA LEU A 257 6.15 -20.37 5.61
C LEU A 257 6.03 -19.21 6.60
N PHE A 258 5.20 -19.40 7.62
CA PHE A 258 4.96 -18.42 8.70
C PHE A 258 4.38 -17.09 8.19
N SER A 259 3.57 -17.14 7.13
CA SER A 259 2.76 -16.00 6.72
C SER A 259 1.90 -15.51 7.91
N PRO A 260 1.95 -14.22 8.29
CA PRO A 260 1.27 -13.73 9.47
C PRO A 260 -0.24 -13.57 9.27
N GLY A 261 -0.72 -13.55 8.02
CA GLY A 261 -2.06 -13.09 7.72
C GLY A 261 -2.24 -11.60 8.04
N THR A 262 -3.47 -11.22 8.34
CA THR A 262 -3.78 -9.91 8.90
C THR A 262 -3.58 -9.93 10.41
N PHE A 263 -2.88 -8.94 10.94
CA PHE A 263 -2.65 -8.76 12.37
C PHE A 263 -3.11 -7.36 12.81
N ARG A 264 -3.30 -7.17 14.11
CA ARG A 264 -3.84 -5.92 14.66
C ARG A 264 -2.86 -5.27 15.63
N LEU A 265 -2.51 -4.01 15.35
CA LEU A 265 -1.97 -3.11 16.36
C LEU A 265 -3.13 -2.50 17.13
N SER A 266 -3.02 -2.48 18.44
CA SER A 266 -4.03 -1.94 19.34
C SER A 266 -3.36 -1.37 20.57
N ALA A 267 -4.08 -0.58 21.36
CA ALA A 267 -3.56 -0.07 22.63
C ALA A 267 -3.00 -1.18 23.55
N ALA A 268 -3.53 -2.40 23.48
CA ALA A 268 -3.02 -3.54 24.26
C ALA A 268 -1.74 -4.18 23.69
N ARG A 269 -1.45 -3.99 22.40
CA ARG A 269 -0.31 -4.58 21.69
C ARG A 269 0.10 -3.68 20.52
N MET A 270 1.07 -2.81 20.78
CA MET A 270 1.67 -1.91 19.77
C MET A 270 2.94 -2.50 19.15
N ASP A 271 3.56 -3.48 19.82
CA ASP A 271 4.75 -4.16 19.32
C ASP A 271 4.41 -5.55 18.75
N TRP A 272 4.90 -5.80 17.55
CA TRP A 272 4.81 -7.08 16.86
C TRP A 272 6.18 -7.49 16.33
N GLU A 273 6.74 -8.53 16.95
CA GLU A 273 7.84 -9.30 16.39
C GLU A 273 7.26 -10.51 15.65
N LEU A 274 7.42 -10.52 14.34
CA LEU A 274 6.90 -11.57 13.45
C LEU A 274 7.83 -12.78 13.46
N MET A 275 7.25 -13.97 13.34
CA MET A 275 8.04 -15.17 13.05
C MET A 275 8.85 -14.98 11.76
N PRO A 276 10.05 -15.59 11.64
CA PRO A 276 10.85 -15.47 10.43
C PRO A 276 10.08 -15.94 9.19
N LEU A 277 9.83 -15.03 8.26
CA LEU A 277 9.18 -15.31 6.98
C LEU A 277 10.16 -16.12 6.12
N ARG A 278 9.83 -17.36 5.80
CA ARG A 278 10.68 -18.22 4.96
C ARG A 278 10.05 -18.38 3.60
N VAL A 279 10.71 -17.81 2.60
CA VAL A 279 10.37 -17.97 1.19
C VAL A 279 11.23 -19.11 0.64
N GLU A 280 10.61 -20.23 0.33
CA GLU A 280 11.30 -21.45 -0.07
C GLU A 280 10.87 -21.88 -1.47
N ARG A 281 11.84 -22.25 -2.31
CA ARG A 281 11.54 -22.92 -3.57
C ARG A 281 11.45 -24.41 -3.29
N VAL A 282 10.25 -24.95 -3.32
CA VAL A 282 10.05 -26.39 -3.18
C VAL A 282 10.71 -27.08 -4.36
N ALA A 283 11.57 -28.07 -4.06
CA ALA A 283 12.11 -28.91 -5.11
C ALA A 283 10.93 -29.53 -5.85
N SER A 284 10.86 -29.33 -7.17
CA SER A 284 9.89 -30.05 -7.99
C SER A 284 10.06 -31.53 -7.68
N PHE A 285 9.05 -32.16 -7.09
CA PHE A 285 9.00 -33.60 -6.99
C PHE A 285 9.32 -34.12 -8.40
N PRO A 286 10.30 -35.04 -8.56
CA PRO A 286 10.48 -35.67 -9.86
C PRO A 286 9.11 -36.18 -10.23
N ALA A 287 8.57 -35.71 -11.37
CA ALA A 287 7.26 -36.09 -11.85
C ALA A 287 7.14 -37.58 -11.61
N GLU A 288 6.24 -37.99 -10.70
CA GLU A 288 6.04 -39.40 -10.39
C GLU A 288 6.02 -40.08 -11.75
N SER A 289 6.99 -40.97 -11.96
CA SER A 289 7.02 -41.78 -13.16
C SER A 289 5.67 -42.48 -13.18
N VAL A 290 4.74 -41.93 -13.95
CA VAL A 290 3.45 -42.53 -14.18
C VAL A 290 3.81 -43.84 -14.85
N SER A 291 3.93 -44.88 -14.04
CA SER A 291 4.12 -46.23 -14.53
C SER A 291 3.02 -46.41 -15.57
N PRO A 292 3.35 -46.65 -16.84
CA PRO A 292 2.33 -46.83 -17.85
C PRO A 292 1.40 -47.92 -17.32
N LEU A 293 0.09 -47.62 -17.28
CA LEU A 293 -0.93 -48.59 -16.92
C LEU A 293 -0.58 -49.90 -17.65
N PRO A 294 -0.48 -51.04 -16.95
CA PRO A 294 -0.24 -52.30 -17.63
C PRO A 294 -1.32 -52.45 -18.69
N ALA A 295 -0.90 -52.67 -19.94
CA ALA A 295 -1.81 -52.86 -21.06
C ALA A 295 -2.88 -53.86 -20.65
N ALA A 296 -4.14 -53.42 -20.66
CA ALA A 296 -5.27 -54.25 -20.32
C ALA A 296 -5.22 -55.49 -21.21
N GLY A 297 -4.80 -56.62 -20.62
CA GLY A 297 -4.92 -57.92 -21.26
C GLY A 297 -6.39 -58.14 -21.56
N ALA A 298 -6.70 -58.38 -22.83
CA ALA A 298 -8.04 -58.69 -23.28
C ALA A 298 -8.55 -59.91 -22.50
N VAL A 299 -9.47 -59.67 -21.56
CA VAL A 299 -10.22 -60.73 -20.90
C VAL A 299 -11.25 -61.22 -21.92
N ALA A 300 -11.06 -62.43 -22.43
CA ALA A 300 -12.02 -63.09 -23.28
C ALA A 300 -13.34 -63.30 -22.50
N ILE A 301 -14.42 -62.70 -22.98
CA ILE A 301 -15.77 -62.90 -22.45
C ILE A 301 -16.26 -64.26 -22.98
N PRO A 302 -16.55 -65.26 -22.13
CA PRO A 302 -17.14 -66.50 -22.60
C PRO A 302 -18.61 -66.27 -22.97
N LEU A 303 -18.94 -66.50 -24.24
CA LEU A 303 -20.31 -66.61 -24.71
C LEU A 303 -20.87 -67.99 -24.30
N THR A 304 -21.70 -68.02 -23.27
CA THR A 304 -22.59 -69.17 -23.01
C THR A 304 -23.91 -68.99 -23.75
N ARG A 305 -24.33 -70.07 -24.43
CA ARG A 305 -25.58 -70.23 -25.18
C ARG A 305 -26.80 -70.28 -24.27
#